data_AF-A0AAW6XNV1-F1
#
_entry.id   AF-A0AAW6XNV1-F1
#
_cell.length_a   1.000
_cell.length_b   1.000
_cell.length_c   1.000
_cell.angle_alpha   90.00
_cell.angle_beta   90.00
_cell.angle_gamma   90.00
#
_symmetry.space_group_name_H-M   'P 1'
#
loop_
_entity.id
_entity.type
_entity.pdbx_description
1 polymer ?
#
loop_
_entity_poly.entity_id
_entity_poly.type
_entity_poly.pdbx_seq_one_letter_code
_entity_poly.pdbx_strand_id
1 'polypeptide(L)'
;MNLKYHFHHYQSKVESSTQQYTKLQTLLKSKVLDLAMRGKLIEQDPHDEPASVLLEKIKVEKEQLIKEKKIKKSKPLPPITDKEKPFDIPDSWEWVRLGDIGEIFAGGDKPKNYSKHKNADNPFPIYSNGLKDKGLYGFTKTPRVKKDAITLSARGTVGHVEYRSIPFFPIIRLISFVPYNKEYLKCLFYFLQSEELIEKGDGSSIPQLTVPRLKPKVIPFPPLSEQQRITTKIINLFAFL
;
A
#
# COMPACT_ATOMS: atom_id res chain seq x y z
N MET A 1 -52.06 -19.57 -1.28
CA MET A 1 -50.81 -19.92 -0.55
C MET A 1 -49.68 -19.10 -1.15
N ASN A 2 -48.90 -18.41 -0.31
CA ASN A 2 -48.42 -17.06 -0.58
C ASN A 2 -47.06 -17.05 -1.33
N LEU A 3 -47.08 -17.10 -2.67
CA LEU A 3 -45.89 -17.00 -3.54
C LEU A 3 -44.97 -15.82 -3.20
N LYS A 4 -45.54 -14.69 -2.75
CA LYS A 4 -44.77 -13.51 -2.30
C LYS A 4 -43.91 -13.80 -1.06
N TYR A 5 -44.40 -14.62 -0.12
CA TYR A 5 -43.66 -14.97 1.10
C TYR A 5 -42.48 -15.88 0.77
N HIS A 6 -42.69 -16.90 -0.08
CA HIS A 6 -41.62 -17.77 -0.53
C HIS A 6 -40.56 -16.98 -1.32
N PHE A 7 -40.97 -16.07 -2.20
CA PHE A 7 -40.03 -15.23 -2.95
C PHE A 7 -39.15 -14.37 -2.03
N HIS A 8 -39.73 -13.66 -1.06
CA HIS A 8 -38.97 -12.84 -0.11
C HIS A 8 -38.04 -13.70 0.77
N HIS A 9 -38.48 -14.89 1.19
CA HIS A 9 -37.67 -15.81 1.98
C HIS A 9 -36.45 -16.33 1.21
N TYR A 10 -36.63 -16.72 -0.07
CA TYR A 10 -35.51 -17.13 -0.92
C TYR A 10 -34.57 -15.97 -1.25
N GLN A 11 -35.12 -14.78 -1.51
CA GLN A 11 -34.31 -13.58 -1.74
C GLN A 11 -33.43 -13.27 -0.53
N SER A 12 -34.00 -13.26 0.68
CA SER A 12 -33.25 -13.01 1.92
C SER A 12 -32.16 -14.06 2.16
N LYS A 13 -32.43 -15.34 1.85
CA LYS A 13 -31.41 -16.40 1.92
C LYS A 13 -30.25 -16.16 0.94
N VAL A 14 -30.55 -15.80 -0.31
CA VAL A 14 -29.53 -15.50 -1.33
C VAL A 14 -28.67 -14.31 -0.91
N GLU A 15 -29.28 -13.24 -0.40
CA GLU A 15 -28.57 -12.06 0.10
C GLU A 15 -27.64 -12.43 1.27
N SER A 16 -28.12 -13.21 2.23
CA SER A 16 -27.32 -13.69 3.37
C SER A 16 -26.13 -14.55 2.93
N SER A 17 -26.36 -15.53 2.04
CA SER A 17 -25.28 -16.37 1.50
C SER A 17 -24.25 -15.55 0.72
N THR A 18 -24.69 -14.54 -0.04
CA THR A 18 -23.80 -13.63 -0.79
C THR A 18 -22.93 -12.80 0.16
N GLN A 19 -23.51 -12.29 1.26
CA GLN A 19 -22.77 -11.55 2.27
C GLN A 19 -21.75 -12.43 3.01
N GLN A 20 -22.12 -13.67 3.34
CA GLN A 20 -21.20 -14.65 3.95
C GLN A 20 -20.03 -14.97 3.04
N TYR A 21 -20.29 -15.22 1.75
CA TYR A 21 -19.25 -15.47 0.75
C TYR A 21 -18.28 -14.30 0.62
N THR A 22 -18.81 -13.07 0.54
CA THR A 22 -17.99 -11.83 0.49
C THR A 22 -17.10 -11.69 1.74
N LYS A 23 -17.64 -12.00 2.92
CA LYS A 23 -16.88 -11.97 4.18
C LYS A 23 -15.75 -13.00 4.18
N LEU A 24 -16.01 -14.23 3.72
CA LEU A 24 -15.01 -15.28 3.61
C LEU A 24 -13.89 -14.92 2.63
N GLN A 25 -14.21 -14.38 1.46
CA GLN A 25 -13.22 -13.89 0.51
C GLN A 25 -12.31 -12.83 1.12
N THR A 26 -12.89 -11.89 1.88
CA THR A 26 -12.13 -10.84 2.58
C THR A 26 -11.18 -11.43 3.63
N LEU A 27 -11.66 -12.37 4.45
CA LEU A 27 -10.85 -13.04 5.46
C LEU A 27 -9.71 -13.85 4.83
N LEU A 28 -9.97 -14.53 3.71
CA LEU A 28 -8.95 -15.30 3.01
C LEU A 28 -7.89 -14.41 2.37
N LYS A 29 -8.29 -13.28 1.77
CA LYS A 29 -7.34 -12.27 1.27
C LYS A 29 -6.45 -11.74 2.40
N SER A 30 -7.05 -11.39 3.54
CA SER A 30 -6.30 -10.97 4.74
C SER A 30 -5.32 -12.04 5.21
N LYS A 31 -5.75 -13.32 5.26
CA LYS A 31 -4.89 -14.42 5.66
C LYS A 31 -3.72 -14.67 4.71
N VAL A 32 -3.95 -14.53 3.40
CA VAL A 32 -2.88 -14.64 2.39
C VAL A 32 -1.83 -13.55 2.60
N LEU A 33 -2.24 -12.31 2.88
CA LEU A 33 -1.32 -11.20 3.14
C LEU A 33 -0.54 -11.37 4.46
N ASP A 34 -1.19 -11.85 5.52
CA ASP A 34 -0.56 -12.22 6.79
C ASP A 34 0.54 -13.28 6.59
N LEU A 35 0.22 -14.37 5.88
CA LEU A 35 1.19 -15.41 5.56
C LEU A 35 2.33 -14.87 4.69
N ALA A 36 2.02 -13.98 3.75
CA ALA A 36 3.03 -13.34 2.91
C ALA A 36 4.01 -12.51 3.74
N MET A 37 3.52 -11.67 4.66
CA MET A 37 4.37 -10.83 5.49
C MET A 37 5.26 -11.61 6.46
N ARG A 38 4.85 -12.80 6.86
CA ARG A 38 5.61 -13.67 7.77
C ARG A 38 6.61 -14.58 7.07
N GLY A 39 6.72 -14.50 5.74
CA GLY A 39 7.54 -15.43 4.95
C GLY A 39 7.00 -16.86 4.95
N LYS A 40 5.68 -17.04 5.10
CA LYS A 40 5.03 -18.37 5.19
C LYS A 40 4.13 -18.69 4.00
N LEU A 41 4.07 -17.81 3.00
CA LEU A 41 3.23 -18.00 1.82
C LEU A 41 3.86 -18.94 0.78
N ILE A 42 5.19 -18.97 0.70
CA ILE A 42 5.98 -19.78 -0.22
C ILE A 42 7.22 -20.32 0.50
N GLU A 43 7.86 -21.32 -0.08
CA GLU A 43 9.15 -21.83 0.39
C GLU A 43 10.28 -20.85 0.05
N GLN A 44 11.24 -20.70 0.98
CA GLN A 44 12.46 -19.93 0.78
C GLN A 44 13.43 -20.65 -0.16
N ASP A 45 14.20 -19.90 -0.93
CA ASP A 45 15.33 -20.42 -1.71
C ASP A 45 16.65 -19.99 -1.05
N PRO A 46 17.48 -20.93 -0.56
CA PRO A 46 18.76 -20.60 0.08
C PRO A 46 19.77 -19.95 -0.89
N HIS A 47 19.55 -20.01 -2.20
CA HIS A 47 20.39 -19.37 -3.21
C HIS A 47 19.96 -17.94 -3.55
N ASP A 48 18.84 -17.46 -3.00
CA ASP A 48 18.42 -16.08 -3.21
C ASP A 48 19.44 -15.10 -2.62
N GLU A 49 19.72 -14.02 -3.35
CA GLU A 49 20.48 -12.89 -2.84
C GLU A 49 19.75 -12.30 -1.61
N PRO A 50 20.41 -12.16 -0.45
CA PRO A 50 19.74 -11.74 0.77
C PRO A 50 19.19 -10.31 0.64
N ALA A 51 18.15 -10.01 1.43
CA ALA A 51 17.46 -8.73 1.38
C ALA A 51 18.38 -7.51 1.59
N SER A 52 19.45 -7.70 2.37
CA SER A 52 20.48 -6.70 2.65
C SER A 52 21.14 -6.12 1.40
N VAL A 53 21.28 -6.90 0.32
CA VAL A 53 21.91 -6.42 -0.93
C VAL A 53 21.01 -5.41 -1.65
N LEU A 54 19.71 -5.67 -1.74
CA LEU A 54 18.77 -4.69 -2.31
C LEU A 54 18.68 -3.43 -1.43
N LEU A 55 18.78 -3.57 -0.11
CA LEU A 55 18.80 -2.43 0.81
C LEU A 55 20.02 -1.54 0.63
N GLU A 56 21.19 -2.11 0.38
CA GLU A 56 22.38 -1.32 0.07
C GLU A 56 22.21 -0.56 -1.26
N LYS A 57 21.63 -1.20 -2.29
CA LYS A 57 21.28 -0.51 -3.56
C LYS A 57 20.34 0.67 -3.31
N ILE A 58 19.29 0.48 -2.49
CA ILE A 58 18.33 1.53 -2.11
C ILE A 58 19.03 2.68 -1.38
N LYS A 59 19.95 2.38 -0.47
CA LYS A 59 20.71 3.38 0.29
C LYS A 59 21.59 4.22 -0.63
N VAL A 60 22.32 3.60 -1.55
CA VAL A 60 23.13 4.29 -2.57
C VAL A 60 22.25 5.19 -3.45
N GLU A 61 21.11 4.69 -3.92
CA GLU A 61 20.16 5.49 -4.71
C GLU A 61 19.62 6.69 -3.94
N LYS A 62 19.26 6.51 -2.66
CA LYS A 62 18.82 7.59 -1.78
C LYS A 62 19.89 8.66 -1.64
N GLU A 63 21.14 8.27 -1.38
CA GLU A 63 22.27 9.20 -1.26
C GLU A 63 22.50 9.98 -2.56
N GLN A 64 22.42 9.31 -3.70
CA GLN A 64 22.52 9.95 -5.01
C GLN A 64 21.39 10.97 -5.25
N LEU A 65 20.14 10.61 -4.90
CA LEU A 65 18.99 11.53 -5.01
C LEU A 65 19.13 12.76 -4.10
N ILE A 66 19.75 12.61 -2.92
CA ILE A 66 20.06 13.72 -2.01
C ILE A 66 21.14 14.62 -2.64
N LYS A 67 22.21 14.03 -3.18
CA LYS A 67 23.30 14.75 -3.86
C LYS A 67 22.81 15.57 -5.05
N GLU A 68 21.87 15.00 -5.81
CA GLU A 68 21.20 15.65 -6.94
C GLU A 68 20.12 16.67 -6.53
N LYS A 69 19.88 16.88 -5.22
CA LYS A 69 18.83 17.75 -4.67
C LYS A 69 17.41 17.40 -5.15
N LYS A 70 17.19 16.17 -5.62
CA LYS A 70 15.87 15.66 -6.00
C LYS A 70 15.02 15.38 -4.77
N ILE A 71 15.65 15.03 -3.66
CA ILE A 71 15.02 14.82 -2.36
C ILE A 71 15.78 15.60 -1.26
N LYS A 72 15.08 15.95 -0.18
CA LYS A 72 15.71 16.62 0.97
C LYS A 72 16.34 15.60 1.90
N LYS A 73 17.51 15.92 2.47
CA LYS A 73 18.11 15.11 3.52
C LYS A 73 17.18 15.06 4.73
N SER A 74 16.70 13.87 5.09
CA SER A 74 15.89 13.64 6.29
C SER A 74 16.79 13.39 7.50
N LYS A 75 16.23 13.63 8.69
CA LYS A 75 16.85 13.16 9.94
C LYS A 75 16.88 11.62 9.93
N PRO A 76 17.97 10.99 10.39
CA PRO A 76 18.01 9.55 10.58
C PRO A 76 16.85 9.09 11.46
N LEU A 77 16.22 7.98 11.10
CA LEU A 77 15.25 7.31 11.95
C LEU A 77 15.99 6.51 13.03
N PRO A 78 15.38 6.27 14.20
CA PRO A 78 16.02 5.47 15.24
C PRO A 78 16.33 4.05 14.74
N PRO A 79 17.37 3.38 15.25
CA PRO A 79 17.58 1.96 14.98
C PRO A 79 16.33 1.13 15.29
N ILE A 80 16.12 0.03 14.58
CA ILE A 80 15.01 -0.90 14.85
C ILE A 80 15.41 -1.76 16.05
N THR A 81 14.58 -1.75 17.08
CA THR A 81 14.77 -2.56 18.29
C THR A 81 13.95 -3.85 18.23
N ASP A 82 14.33 -4.88 18.99
CA ASP A 82 13.60 -6.16 19.00
C ASP A 82 12.15 -6.03 19.46
N LYS A 83 11.84 -5.03 20.30
CA LYS A 83 10.47 -4.72 20.75
C LYS A 83 9.55 -4.24 19.63
N GLU A 84 10.10 -3.75 18.52
CA GLU A 84 9.35 -3.28 17.37
C GLU A 84 9.13 -4.39 16.32
N LYS A 85 9.70 -5.58 16.52
CA LYS A 85 9.56 -6.74 15.63
C LYS A 85 8.37 -7.58 16.11
N PRO A 86 7.20 -7.52 15.43
CA PRO A 86 5.98 -8.16 15.92
C PRO A 86 6.00 -9.69 15.82
N PHE A 87 6.88 -10.25 15.00
CA PHE A 87 6.99 -11.68 14.72
C PHE A 87 8.36 -12.04 14.14
N ASP A 88 8.66 -13.33 14.09
CA ASP A 88 9.84 -13.86 13.44
C ASP A 88 9.70 -13.84 11.91
N ILE A 89 10.80 -13.54 11.22
CA ILE A 89 10.93 -13.55 9.76
C ILE A 89 12.07 -14.49 9.37
N PRO A 90 12.11 -14.99 8.11
CA PRO A 90 13.24 -15.79 7.63
C PRO A 90 14.58 -15.05 7.76
N ASP A 91 15.68 -15.78 7.99
CA ASP A 91 17.02 -15.20 8.17
C ASP A 91 17.53 -14.41 6.94
N SER A 92 16.98 -14.71 5.74
CA SER A 92 17.31 -13.99 4.51
C SER A 92 16.59 -12.63 4.38
N TRP A 93 15.63 -12.35 5.27
CA TRP A 93 14.83 -11.13 5.28
C TRP A 93 15.41 -10.12 6.26
N GLU A 94 15.03 -8.86 6.06
CA GLU A 94 15.42 -7.76 6.94
C GLU A 94 14.19 -7.00 7.43
N TRP A 95 14.28 -6.41 8.61
CA TRP A 95 13.29 -5.41 9.06
C TRP A 95 13.74 -4.03 8.62
N VAL A 96 12.84 -3.25 8.01
CA VAL A 96 13.16 -1.89 7.54
C VAL A 96 12.11 -0.88 7.97
N ARG A 97 12.51 0.38 8.12
CA ARG A 97 11.56 1.48 8.31
C ARG A 97 11.10 1.99 6.96
N LEU A 98 9.80 2.24 6.81
CA LEU A 98 9.25 2.76 5.54
C LEU A 98 9.94 4.05 5.06
N GLY A 99 10.29 4.96 5.99
CA GLY A 99 10.98 6.19 5.63
C GLY A 99 12.43 6.03 5.14
N ASP A 100 13.03 4.85 5.35
CA ASP A 100 14.40 4.57 4.89
C ASP A 100 14.45 4.06 3.45
N ILE A 101 13.37 3.46 2.97
CA ILE A 101 13.26 2.91 1.62
C ILE A 101 12.53 3.85 0.64
N GLY A 102 11.77 4.84 1.11
CA GLY A 102 11.13 5.83 0.22
C GLY A 102 10.74 7.16 0.86
N GLU A 103 10.31 8.11 0.03
CA GLU A 103 9.73 9.38 0.48
C GLU A 103 8.25 9.21 0.80
N ILE A 104 7.86 9.67 1.99
CA ILE A 104 6.45 9.70 2.42
C ILE A 104 6.03 11.14 2.64
N PHE A 105 4.95 11.55 1.97
CA PHE A 105 4.35 12.86 2.14
C PHE A 105 2.83 12.83 1.96
N ALA A 106 2.16 13.90 2.37
CA ALA A 106 0.71 14.05 2.21
C ALA A 106 0.37 15.02 1.07
N GLY A 107 -0.68 14.70 0.32
CA GLY A 107 -1.29 15.56 -0.69
C GLY A 107 -1.76 16.89 -0.10
N GLY A 108 -1.67 17.95 -0.89
CA GLY A 108 -2.08 19.30 -0.48
C GLY A 108 -3.51 19.62 -0.91
N ASP A 109 -3.76 20.89 -1.16
CA ASP A 109 -5.00 21.34 -1.78
C ASP A 109 -5.10 20.89 -3.23
N LYS A 110 -6.33 20.86 -3.75
CA LYS A 110 -6.57 20.63 -5.17
C LYS A 110 -5.95 21.75 -6.02
N PRO A 111 -5.40 21.43 -7.21
CA PRO A 111 -4.97 22.46 -8.16
C PRO A 111 -6.12 23.44 -8.48
N LYS A 112 -5.79 24.73 -8.66
CA LYS A 112 -6.78 25.75 -9.05
C LYS A 112 -7.43 25.43 -10.40
N ASN A 113 -6.58 25.07 -11.37
CA ASN A 113 -7.00 24.70 -12.71
C ASN A 113 -6.94 23.18 -12.84
N TYR A 114 -8.11 22.55 -12.91
CA TYR A 114 -8.27 21.12 -13.13
C TYR A 114 -9.54 20.85 -13.94
N SER A 115 -9.58 19.70 -14.62
CA SER A 115 -10.75 19.24 -15.37
C SER A 115 -11.36 18.01 -14.70
N LYS A 116 -12.67 17.82 -14.85
CA LYS A 116 -13.32 16.56 -14.41
C LYS A 116 -13.03 15.39 -15.36
N HIS A 117 -12.72 15.69 -16.62
CA HIS A 117 -12.42 14.72 -17.66
C HIS A 117 -11.00 14.90 -18.19
N LYS A 118 -10.36 13.81 -18.59
CA LYS A 118 -9.02 13.84 -19.17
C LYS A 118 -9.08 14.57 -20.52
N ASN A 119 -8.15 15.50 -20.75
CA ASN A 119 -7.98 16.18 -22.02
C ASN A 119 -6.50 16.52 -22.27
N ALA A 120 -6.19 17.11 -23.41
CA ALA A 120 -4.82 17.45 -23.79
C ALA A 120 -4.14 18.41 -22.79
N ASP A 121 -4.89 19.37 -22.25
CA ASP A 121 -4.37 20.33 -21.26
C ASP A 121 -4.23 19.76 -19.85
N ASN A 122 -5.02 18.74 -19.51
CA ASN A 122 -5.06 18.09 -18.21
C ASN A 122 -4.99 16.56 -18.37
N PRO A 123 -3.80 16.02 -18.68
CA PRO A 123 -3.66 14.59 -18.96
C PRO A 123 -3.45 13.74 -17.70
N PHE A 124 -3.06 14.34 -16.56
CA PHE A 124 -2.64 13.60 -15.37
C PHE A 124 -3.75 13.50 -14.32
N PRO A 125 -4.03 12.31 -13.76
CA PRO A 125 -5.06 12.14 -12.75
C PRO A 125 -4.74 12.86 -11.45
N ILE A 126 -5.80 13.35 -10.80
CA ILE A 126 -5.81 13.82 -9.42
C ILE A 126 -6.45 12.74 -8.58
N TYR A 127 -5.77 12.27 -7.54
CA TYR A 127 -6.29 11.26 -6.61
C TYR A 127 -6.56 11.85 -5.21
N SER A 128 -7.66 11.44 -4.62
CA SER A 128 -8.12 11.78 -3.27
C SER A 128 -8.27 10.52 -2.40
N ASN A 129 -8.75 10.65 -1.16
CA ASN A 129 -8.97 9.51 -0.26
C ASN A 129 -10.23 8.67 -0.57
N GLY A 130 -10.98 9.01 -1.62
CA GLY A 130 -12.20 8.29 -1.98
C GLY A 130 -11.91 6.87 -2.49
N LEU A 131 -12.89 5.97 -2.34
CA LEU A 131 -12.80 4.60 -2.87
C LEU A 131 -13.32 4.48 -4.30
N LYS A 132 -14.34 5.28 -4.65
CA LYS A 132 -14.92 5.30 -5.99
C LYS A 132 -13.83 5.62 -7.02
N ASP A 133 -13.77 4.84 -8.09
CA ASP A 133 -12.79 4.96 -9.18
C ASP A 133 -11.35 5.08 -8.66
N LYS A 134 -11.03 4.32 -7.59
CA LYS A 134 -9.73 4.34 -6.92
C LYS A 134 -9.32 5.75 -6.47
N GLY A 135 -10.29 6.57 -6.07
CA GLY A 135 -10.11 7.92 -5.58
C GLY A 135 -9.90 8.99 -6.65
N LEU A 136 -10.19 8.70 -7.92
CA LEU A 136 -10.09 9.67 -9.00
C LEU A 136 -11.00 10.88 -8.75
N TYR A 137 -10.40 12.07 -8.73
CA TYR A 137 -11.09 13.34 -8.46
C TYR A 137 -11.29 14.20 -9.73
N GLY A 138 -10.37 14.06 -10.68
CA GLY A 138 -10.27 14.85 -11.90
C GLY A 138 -8.87 14.74 -12.51
N PHE A 139 -8.50 15.70 -13.33
CA PHE A 139 -7.22 15.71 -14.05
C PHE A 139 -6.58 17.10 -14.01
N THR A 140 -5.25 17.16 -14.03
CA THR A 140 -4.45 18.38 -14.01
C THR A 140 -3.36 18.36 -15.08
N LYS A 141 -2.86 19.54 -15.43
CA LYS A 141 -1.74 19.75 -16.35
C LYS A 141 -0.42 19.22 -15.83
N THR A 142 -0.15 19.37 -14.53
CA THR A 142 1.16 19.06 -13.94
C THR A 142 1.01 18.07 -12.79
N PRO A 143 1.63 16.88 -12.86
CA PRO A 143 1.61 15.93 -11.77
C PRO A 143 2.61 16.35 -10.69
N ARG A 144 2.34 15.97 -9.45
CA ARG A 144 3.29 16.13 -8.33
C ARG A 144 4.21 14.91 -8.21
N VAL A 145 3.67 13.73 -8.45
CA VAL A 145 4.40 12.46 -8.45
C VAL A 145 4.59 12.01 -9.89
N LYS A 146 5.84 11.76 -10.28
CA LYS A 146 6.22 11.40 -11.65
C LYS A 146 6.70 9.96 -11.83
N LYS A 147 6.90 9.25 -10.72
CA LYS A 147 7.37 7.85 -10.67
C LYS A 147 6.24 6.96 -10.17
N ASP A 148 6.43 5.65 -10.28
CA ASP A 148 5.58 4.67 -9.61
C ASP A 148 5.54 4.96 -8.10
N ALA A 149 4.37 4.81 -7.51
CA ALA A 149 4.15 5.12 -6.10
C ALA A 149 3.00 4.29 -5.53
N ILE A 150 2.88 4.31 -4.20
CA ILE A 150 1.72 3.78 -3.49
C ILE A 150 1.00 4.96 -2.83
N THR A 151 -0.32 4.97 -2.90
CA THR A 151 -1.14 5.94 -2.15
C THR A 151 -1.89 5.27 -1.02
N LEU A 152 -1.92 5.89 0.15
CA LEU A 152 -2.68 5.45 1.32
C LEU A 152 -3.68 6.54 1.72
N SER A 153 -4.94 6.18 1.90
CA SER A 153 -5.96 7.10 2.40
C SER A 153 -5.68 7.49 3.85
N ALA A 154 -5.61 8.80 4.11
CA ALA A 154 -5.34 9.35 5.43
C ALA A 154 -6.60 9.56 6.28
N ARG A 155 -7.76 9.68 5.61
CA ARG A 155 -9.06 10.07 6.18
C ARG A 155 -10.18 9.32 5.47
N GLY A 156 -11.34 9.15 6.13
CA GLY A 156 -12.46 8.38 5.59
C GLY A 156 -12.20 6.89 5.78
N THR A 157 -12.13 6.12 4.68
CA THR A 157 -11.68 4.72 4.72
C THR A 157 -10.17 4.67 4.90
N VAL A 158 -9.69 4.96 6.12
CA VAL A 158 -8.26 5.07 6.45
C VAL A 158 -7.52 3.78 6.13
N GLY A 159 -6.36 3.93 5.47
CA GLY A 159 -5.49 2.81 5.16
C GLY A 159 -5.80 2.07 3.86
N HIS A 160 -6.77 2.53 3.07
CA HIS A 160 -6.95 2.03 1.71
C HIS A 160 -5.72 2.31 0.86
N VAL A 161 -5.16 1.25 0.26
CA VAL A 161 -3.88 1.29 -0.47
C VAL A 161 -4.12 1.11 -1.96
N GLU A 162 -3.47 1.93 -2.78
CA GLU A 162 -3.52 1.83 -4.24
C GLU A 162 -2.12 1.96 -4.85
N TYR A 163 -1.79 1.06 -5.78
CA TYR A 163 -0.59 1.15 -6.60
C TYR A 163 -0.83 2.14 -7.77
N ARG A 164 0.10 3.07 -7.97
CA ARG A 164 0.03 4.09 -9.03
C ARG A 164 1.23 3.96 -9.95
N SER A 165 0.99 3.54 -11.20
CA SER A 165 2.01 3.36 -12.24
C SER A 165 2.12 4.53 -13.24
N ILE A 166 1.30 5.56 -13.06
CA ILE A 166 1.27 6.74 -13.93
C ILE A 166 1.46 8.01 -13.10
N PRO A 167 2.06 9.08 -13.66
CA PRO A 167 2.20 10.35 -12.95
C PRO A 167 0.85 10.91 -12.49
N PHE A 168 0.79 11.45 -11.28
CA PHE A 168 -0.46 11.91 -10.67
C PHE A 168 -0.27 13.07 -9.69
N PHE A 169 -1.39 13.63 -9.23
CA PHE A 169 -1.42 14.68 -8.20
C PHE A 169 -2.29 14.24 -6.99
N PRO A 170 -1.69 13.98 -5.81
CA PRO A 170 -2.44 13.65 -4.59
C PRO A 170 -3.00 14.89 -3.90
N ILE A 171 -4.26 14.84 -3.48
CA ILE A 171 -4.96 15.94 -2.78
C ILE A 171 -5.58 15.48 -1.46
N ILE A 172 -6.02 16.45 -0.64
CA ILE A 172 -6.81 16.21 0.58
C ILE A 172 -6.05 15.28 1.54
N ARG A 173 -4.75 15.53 1.72
CA ARG A 173 -3.85 14.73 2.57
C ARG A 173 -3.71 13.26 2.18
N LEU A 174 -4.10 12.85 0.97
CA LEU A 174 -3.80 11.51 0.46
C LEU A 174 -2.30 11.25 0.60
N ILE A 175 -1.93 10.24 1.38
CA ILE A 175 -0.52 9.94 1.63
C ILE A 175 0.03 9.26 0.39
N SER A 176 1.24 9.65 -0.02
CA SER A 176 1.96 9.05 -1.13
C SER A 176 3.31 8.57 -0.63
N PHE A 177 3.62 7.31 -0.93
CA PHE A 177 4.93 6.68 -0.78
C PHE A 177 5.58 6.59 -2.16
N VAL A 178 6.71 7.27 -2.34
CA VAL A 178 7.52 7.22 -3.58
C VAL A 178 8.81 6.47 -3.25
N PRO A 179 9.08 5.31 -3.87
CA PRO A 179 10.26 4.54 -3.56
C PRO A 179 11.55 5.23 -4.03
N TYR A 180 12.67 4.95 -3.35
CA TYR A 180 13.99 5.28 -3.91
C TYR A 180 14.29 4.36 -5.10
N ASN A 181 14.11 3.03 -4.91
CA ASN A 181 14.20 1.99 -5.94
C ASN A 181 12.81 1.33 -6.17
N LYS A 182 12.35 1.20 -7.42
CA LYS A 182 10.99 0.70 -7.70
C LYS A 182 10.80 -0.83 -7.59
N GLU A 183 11.87 -1.62 -7.56
CA GLU A 183 11.81 -3.08 -7.70
C GLU A 183 10.97 -3.75 -6.62
N TYR A 184 11.03 -3.25 -5.39
CA TYR A 184 10.27 -3.80 -4.26
C TYR A 184 8.82 -3.28 -4.16
N LEU A 185 8.45 -2.28 -4.97
CA LEU A 185 7.23 -1.50 -4.74
C LEU A 185 5.97 -2.36 -4.81
N LYS A 186 5.93 -3.39 -5.68
CA LYS A 186 4.77 -4.29 -5.79
C LYS A 186 4.60 -5.14 -4.54
N CYS A 187 5.68 -5.69 -4.00
CA CYS A 187 5.62 -6.49 -2.76
C CYS A 187 5.19 -5.60 -1.59
N LEU A 188 5.79 -4.41 -1.46
CA LEU A 188 5.37 -3.42 -0.45
C LEU A 188 3.89 -3.04 -0.56
N PHE A 189 3.36 -2.88 -1.78
CA PHE A 189 1.94 -2.60 -2.01
C PHE A 189 1.03 -3.66 -1.39
N TYR A 190 1.36 -4.95 -1.53
CA TYR A 190 0.59 -6.02 -0.91
C TYR A 190 0.77 -6.06 0.60
N PHE A 191 2.00 -5.87 1.10
CA PHE A 191 2.23 -5.86 2.55
C PHE A 191 1.47 -4.72 3.23
N LEU A 192 1.44 -3.52 2.63
CA LEU A 192 0.68 -2.38 3.16
C LEU A 192 -0.84 -2.59 3.15
N GLN A 193 -1.37 -3.56 2.41
CA GLN A 193 -2.79 -3.93 2.49
C GLN A 193 -3.11 -4.84 3.69
N SER A 194 -2.10 -5.41 4.34
CA SER A 194 -2.30 -6.20 5.55
C SER A 194 -2.79 -5.30 6.68
N GLU A 195 -3.81 -5.78 7.40
CA GLU A 195 -4.35 -5.07 8.56
C GLU A 195 -3.35 -4.95 9.71
N GLU A 196 -2.31 -5.81 9.75
CA GLU A 196 -1.27 -5.77 10.79
C GLU A 196 -0.45 -4.46 10.77
N LEU A 197 -0.28 -3.84 9.59
CA LEU A 197 0.54 -2.62 9.45
C LEU A 197 -0.26 -1.33 9.65
N ILE A 198 -1.58 -1.40 9.48
CA ILE A 198 -2.48 -0.25 9.58
C ILE A 198 -3.34 -0.41 10.82
N GLU A 199 -2.79 0.01 11.96
CA GLU A 199 -3.55 0.18 13.21
C GLU A 199 -4.79 1.04 12.94
N LYS A 200 -5.97 0.43 13.05
CA LYS A 200 -7.23 1.17 13.18
C LYS A 200 -7.23 1.70 14.61
N GLY A 201 -7.27 3.02 14.78
CA GLY A 201 -7.19 3.63 16.11
C GLY A 201 -8.37 3.23 16.99
N ASP A 202 -8.09 2.93 18.25
CA ASP A 202 -9.09 2.59 19.26
C ASP A 202 -9.66 3.89 19.84
N GLY A 203 -10.85 4.32 19.42
CA GLY A 203 -11.51 5.50 20.01
C GLY A 203 -12.62 6.12 19.15
N SER A 204 -13.46 6.92 19.81
CA SER A 204 -14.59 7.66 19.21
C SER A 204 -14.19 8.85 18.33
N SER A 205 -12.89 9.11 18.14
CA SER A 205 -12.36 10.15 17.27
C SER A 205 -12.08 9.58 15.88
N ILE A 206 -12.47 10.32 14.82
CA ILE A 206 -12.30 9.87 13.42
C ILE A 206 -10.84 9.47 13.20
N PRO A 207 -10.53 8.18 12.94
CA PRO A 207 -9.16 7.72 12.79
C PRO A 207 -8.47 8.48 11.65
N GLN A 208 -7.22 8.89 11.86
CA GLN A 208 -6.40 9.53 10.83
C GLN A 208 -5.01 8.91 10.78
N LEU A 209 -4.61 8.51 9.57
CA LEU A 209 -3.24 8.09 9.29
C LEU A 209 -2.40 9.34 8.95
N THR A 210 -1.19 9.42 9.47
CA THR A 210 -0.33 10.59 9.28
C THR A 210 1.07 10.18 8.85
N VAL A 211 1.75 11.07 8.12
CA VAL A 211 3.14 10.85 7.67
C VAL A 211 4.09 10.58 8.85
N PRO A 212 4.03 11.32 9.99
CA PRO A 212 4.88 11.01 11.15
C PRO A 212 4.62 9.64 11.78
N ARG A 213 3.39 9.09 11.67
CA ARG A 213 3.08 7.73 12.13
C ARG A 213 3.60 6.66 11.17
N LEU A 214 3.57 6.90 9.86
CA LEU A 214 4.00 5.92 8.86
C LEU A 214 5.51 5.84 8.69
N LYS A 215 6.23 6.97 8.72
CA LYS A 215 7.68 7.00 8.51
C LYS A 215 8.48 6.01 9.39
N PRO A 216 8.22 5.90 10.70
CA PRO A 216 8.95 4.98 11.55
C PRO A 216 8.40 3.54 11.52
N LYS A 217 7.28 3.24 10.83
CA LYS A 217 6.72 1.89 10.81
C LYS A 217 7.73 0.90 10.25
N VAL A 218 7.88 -0.20 10.97
CA VAL A 218 8.77 -1.31 10.63
C VAL A 218 7.99 -2.31 9.79
N ILE A 219 8.58 -2.76 8.69
CA ILE A 219 7.98 -3.72 7.76
C ILE A 219 9.01 -4.81 7.41
N PRO A 220 8.59 -6.07 7.24
CA PRO A 220 9.48 -7.10 6.74
C PRO A 220 9.88 -6.80 5.29
N PHE A 221 11.12 -7.10 4.93
CA PHE A 221 11.71 -6.85 3.63
C PHE A 221 12.40 -8.12 3.11
N PRO A 222 11.79 -8.85 2.15
CA PRO A 222 12.34 -10.10 1.62
C PRO A 222 13.49 -9.86 0.61
N PRO A 223 14.27 -10.90 0.29
CA PRO A 223 15.06 -10.99 -0.94
C PRO A 223 14.28 -10.59 -2.20
N LEU A 224 14.92 -9.90 -3.15
CA LEU A 224 14.23 -9.40 -4.35
C LEU A 224 13.56 -10.53 -5.16
N SER A 225 14.27 -11.64 -5.37
CA SER A 225 13.73 -12.81 -6.06
C SER A 225 12.52 -13.38 -5.34
N GLU A 226 12.59 -13.49 -4.01
CA GLU A 226 11.46 -13.93 -3.19
C GLU A 226 10.28 -12.96 -3.25
N GLN A 227 10.51 -11.64 -3.24
CA GLN A 227 9.45 -10.63 -3.41
C GLN A 227 8.63 -10.83 -4.69
N GLN A 228 9.29 -11.20 -5.80
CA GLN A 228 8.65 -11.47 -7.08
C GLN A 228 7.79 -12.76 -7.01
N ARG A 229 8.32 -13.81 -6.38
CA ARG A 229 7.59 -15.08 -6.18
C ARG A 229 6.39 -14.89 -5.25
N ILE A 230 6.54 -14.17 -4.14
CA ILE A 230 5.46 -13.79 -3.21
C ILE A 230 4.38 -13.04 -3.97
N THR A 231 4.75 -11.99 -4.70
CA THR A 231 3.81 -11.16 -5.46
C THR A 231 3.03 -11.99 -6.48
N THR A 232 3.71 -12.87 -7.21
CA THR A 232 3.09 -13.77 -8.18
C THR A 232 2.10 -14.72 -7.51
N LYS A 233 2.46 -15.30 -6.35
CA LYS A 233 1.58 -16.18 -5.59
C LYS A 233 0.34 -15.43 -5.09
N ILE A 234 0.49 -14.21 -4.58
CA ILE A 234 -0.64 -13.37 -4.14
C ILE A 234 -1.58 -13.08 -5.31
N ILE A 235 -1.05 -12.63 -6.45
CA ILE A 235 -1.85 -12.34 -7.66
C ILE A 235 -2.65 -13.56 -8.08
N ASN A 236 -1.99 -14.72 -8.16
CA ASN A 236 -2.66 -15.96 -8.55
C ASN A 236 -3.77 -16.33 -7.57
N LEU A 237 -3.51 -16.29 -6.26
CA LEU A 237 -4.52 -16.59 -5.25
C LEU A 237 -5.69 -15.59 -5.29
N PHE A 238 -5.40 -14.30 -5.45
CA PHE A 238 -6.42 -13.25 -5.51
C PHE A 238 -7.27 -13.34 -6.78
N ALA A 239 -6.77 -13.90 -7.87
CA ALA A 239 -7.58 -14.12 -9.08
C ALA A 239 -8.72 -15.13 -8.86
N PHE A 240 -8.61 -16.00 -7.85
CA PHE A 240 -9.64 -16.96 -7.47
C PHE A 240 -10.59 -16.46 -6.36
N LEU A 241 -10.35 -15.25 -5.82
CA LEU A 241 -11.02 -14.70 -4.63
C LEU A 241 -11.66 -13.33 -4.88
#